data_AF-A0AAJ0HIN9-F1
#
_entry.id   AF-A0AAJ0HIN9-F1
#
_cell.length_a   1.000
_cell.length_b   1.000
_cell.length_c   1.000
_cell.angle_alpha   90.00
_cell.angle_beta   90.00
_cell.angle_gamma   90.00
#
_symmetry.space_group_name_H-M   'P 1'
#
loop_
_entity.id
_entity.type
_entity.pdbx_description
1 polymer ?
#
loop_
_entity_poly.entity_id
_entity_poly.type
_entity_poly.pdbx_seq_one_letter_code
_entity_poly.pdbx_strand_id
1 'polypeptide(L)'
;MSPSLVCKGLRALARDVFIYDLQDFDTLLGGLVLAAGVTNTNFYTMVNIIINVLPPGPFFLQNDNGTTVVRDTQPLLPGRYFIVADGTIQVVLTRTMSIQSGTQTGSFRNQVRERDGRCVAVHIFPLAYEHQWLHGGWSQRITIPAQRGGSINSVQNGLLLRNDIHQLFDLYHFSINPDPDNEGIAGTSLDDPQRPLDVLLQWHFRQDVLTNMRGAGEPHFEHDFPPGSDIMGDIRDGPNAAERMEFELFGRLAHHMDINSEEKQDEEDEQGGNVSDKG
;
A
#
# COMPACT_ATOMS: atom_id res chain seq x y z
N MET A 1 33.53 -17.56 -3.89
CA MET A 1 32.41 -17.27 -2.96
C MET A 1 31.39 -16.46 -3.73
N SER A 2 30.21 -17.02 -4.01
CA SER A 2 29.18 -16.36 -4.83
C SER A 2 28.47 -15.25 -4.06
N PRO A 3 28.20 -14.07 -4.65
CA PRO A 3 27.48 -12.97 -3.99
C PRO A 3 25.94 -13.15 -3.96
N SER A 4 25.41 -14.34 -4.23
CA SER A 4 23.97 -14.55 -4.48
C SER A 4 23.11 -14.75 -3.23
N LEU A 5 23.56 -14.35 -2.04
CA LEU A 5 22.86 -14.61 -0.78
C LEU A 5 22.38 -13.36 -0.02
N VAL A 6 22.59 -12.14 -0.54
CA VAL A 6 22.33 -10.92 0.25
C VAL A 6 20.93 -10.31 0.01
N CYS A 7 20.16 -10.74 -0.99
CA CYS A 7 18.85 -10.13 -1.31
C CYS A 7 17.64 -11.08 -1.18
N LYS A 8 17.66 -12.06 -0.27
CA LYS A 8 16.45 -12.81 0.12
C LYS A 8 16.08 -12.53 1.58
N GLY A 9 15.03 -11.72 1.80
CA GLY A 9 14.19 -11.81 2.99
C GLY A 9 14.65 -11.10 4.28
N LEU A 10 15.18 -9.87 4.22
CA LEU A 10 15.48 -9.09 5.44
C LEU A 10 14.26 -8.95 6.38
N ARG A 11 13.04 -8.88 5.84
CA ARG A 11 11.79 -8.79 6.63
C ARG A 11 11.46 -10.09 7.37
N ALA A 12 11.84 -11.26 6.82
CA ALA A 12 11.60 -12.55 7.47
C ALA A 12 12.49 -12.79 8.69
N LEU A 13 13.69 -12.18 8.74
CA LEU A 13 14.67 -12.42 9.80
C LEU A 13 14.25 -11.92 11.18
N ALA A 14 13.38 -10.91 11.23
CA ALA A 14 12.92 -10.31 12.47
C ALA A 14 11.60 -10.91 13.00
N ARG A 15 10.99 -11.87 12.27
CA ARG A 15 9.67 -12.41 12.61
C ARG A 15 9.72 -13.28 13.86
N ASP A 16 8.68 -13.15 14.65
CA ASP A 16 8.43 -13.95 15.85
C ASP A 16 7.05 -14.65 15.80
N VAL A 17 6.26 -14.36 14.77
CA VAL A 17 5.03 -15.08 14.42
C VAL A 17 5.17 -15.71 13.04
N PHE A 18 4.83 -17.00 12.92
CA PHE A 18 4.97 -17.78 11.70
C PHE A 18 3.67 -18.48 11.33
N ILE A 19 3.33 -18.49 10.04
CA ILE A 19 2.06 -18.99 9.50
C ILE A 19 2.35 -20.15 8.55
N TYR A 20 1.66 -21.27 8.77
CA TYR A 20 1.78 -22.50 8.01
C TYR A 20 0.41 -23.02 7.57
N ASP A 21 0.39 -23.92 6.60
CA ASP A 21 -0.75 -24.78 6.33
C ASP A 21 -0.74 -25.93 7.37
N LEU A 22 -1.88 -26.31 7.93
CA LEU A 22 -1.96 -27.51 8.78
C LEU A 22 -1.69 -28.80 7.96
N GLN A 23 -1.93 -28.77 6.65
CA GLN A 23 -1.69 -29.91 5.76
C GLN A 23 -0.22 -30.01 5.30
N ASP A 24 0.56 -28.92 5.44
CA ASP A 24 1.98 -28.85 5.08
C ASP A 24 2.74 -27.94 6.06
N PHE A 25 3.44 -28.58 7.01
CA PHE A 25 4.19 -27.90 8.06
C PHE A 25 5.56 -27.38 7.61
N ASP A 26 6.03 -27.80 6.44
CA ASP A 26 7.36 -27.45 5.92
C ASP A 26 7.32 -26.18 5.07
N THR A 27 6.15 -25.83 4.54
CA THR A 27 5.96 -24.62 3.74
C THR A 27 5.53 -23.43 4.59
N LEU A 28 6.46 -22.49 4.79
CA LEU A 28 6.15 -21.19 5.40
C LEU A 28 5.28 -20.35 4.46
N LEU A 29 4.00 -20.16 4.81
CA LEU A 29 3.07 -19.31 4.06
C LEU A 29 3.33 -17.82 4.31
N GLY A 30 3.78 -17.48 5.51
CA GLY A 30 4.04 -16.11 5.90
C GLY A 30 4.37 -15.93 7.38
N GLY A 31 4.38 -14.70 7.86
CA GLY A 31 4.60 -14.37 9.26
C GLY A 31 4.76 -12.88 9.47
N LEU A 32 4.80 -12.41 10.71
CA LEU A 32 4.98 -11.00 11.02
C LEU A 32 5.97 -10.80 12.16
N VAL A 33 6.47 -9.57 12.26
CA VAL A 33 7.09 -9.06 13.48
C VAL A 33 5.96 -8.55 14.36
N LEU A 34 5.77 -9.15 15.52
CA LEU A 34 4.66 -8.83 16.40
C LEU A 34 4.84 -7.44 17.02
N ALA A 35 3.99 -6.50 16.60
CA ALA A 35 3.89 -5.19 17.22
C ALA A 35 3.03 -5.26 18.50
N ALA A 36 3.36 -4.42 19.49
CA ALA A 36 2.52 -4.27 20.66
C ALA A 36 1.12 -3.78 20.25
N GLY A 37 0.07 -4.45 20.75
CA GLY A 37 -1.32 -4.12 20.44
C GLY A 37 -1.96 -4.96 19.33
N VAL A 38 -1.22 -5.81 18.61
CA VAL A 38 -1.82 -6.77 17.67
C VAL A 38 -2.62 -7.81 18.44
N THR A 39 -3.92 -7.89 18.18
CA THR A 39 -4.84 -8.86 18.79
C THR A 39 -5.03 -10.09 17.91
N ASN A 40 -5.63 -11.15 18.47
CA ASN A 40 -6.04 -12.31 17.69
C ASN A 40 -6.98 -11.93 16.54
N THR A 41 -7.93 -11.01 16.76
CA THR A 41 -8.82 -10.51 15.70
C THR A 41 -8.04 -9.84 14.57
N ASN A 42 -7.07 -8.97 14.88
CA ASN A 42 -6.24 -8.35 13.86
C ASN A 42 -5.47 -9.41 13.06
N PHE A 43 -4.94 -10.42 13.74
CA PHE A 43 -4.20 -11.51 13.10
C PHE A 43 -5.05 -12.28 12.10
N TYR A 44 -6.31 -12.58 12.43
CA TYR A 44 -7.25 -13.19 11.48
C TYR A 44 -7.49 -12.32 10.24
N THR A 45 -7.66 -10.99 10.42
CA THR A 45 -7.78 -10.06 9.30
C THR A 45 -6.54 -10.09 8.41
N MET A 46 -5.35 -10.07 9.02
CA MET A 46 -4.07 -10.11 8.30
C MET A 46 -3.88 -11.43 7.53
N VAL A 47 -4.19 -12.58 8.13
CA VAL A 47 -4.13 -13.88 7.45
C VAL A 47 -5.09 -13.91 6.25
N ASN A 48 -6.31 -13.43 6.42
CA ASN A 48 -7.31 -13.38 5.35
C ASN A 48 -6.88 -12.49 4.16
N ILE A 49 -5.95 -11.55 4.35
CA ILE A 49 -5.38 -10.74 3.27
C ILE A 49 -4.37 -11.53 2.44
N ILE A 50 -3.56 -12.37 3.07
CA ILE A 50 -2.43 -13.06 2.40
C ILE A 50 -2.79 -14.45 1.86
N ILE A 51 -3.96 -14.99 2.16
CA ILE A 51 -4.40 -16.29 1.65
C ILE A 51 -5.73 -16.24 0.91
N ASN A 52 -5.89 -17.16 -0.03
CA ASN A 52 -7.15 -17.55 -0.65
C ASN A 52 -7.40 -19.03 -0.38
N VAL A 53 -8.60 -19.37 0.09
CA VAL A 53 -9.04 -20.77 0.22
C VAL A 53 -9.86 -21.14 -1.01
N LEU A 54 -9.50 -22.25 -1.66
CA LEU A 54 -10.18 -22.75 -2.86
C LEU A 54 -10.72 -24.17 -2.66
N PRO A 55 -12.04 -24.42 -2.84
CA PRO A 55 -13.09 -23.43 -3.10
C PRO A 55 -13.29 -22.45 -1.92
N PRO A 56 -13.91 -21.27 -2.14
CA PRO A 56 -14.14 -20.30 -1.09
C PRO A 56 -14.86 -20.92 0.11
N GLY A 57 -14.27 -20.80 1.28
CA GLY A 57 -14.77 -21.39 2.52
C GLY A 57 -14.15 -20.73 3.74
N PRO A 58 -14.69 -21.03 4.95
CA PRO A 58 -14.12 -20.53 6.19
C PRO A 58 -12.76 -21.16 6.47
N PHE A 59 -11.94 -20.44 7.23
CA PHE A 59 -10.73 -20.98 7.86
C PHE A 59 -10.69 -20.58 9.33
N PHE A 60 -9.97 -21.39 10.11
CA PHE A 60 -9.61 -21.07 11.48
C PHE A 60 -8.09 -21.18 11.69
N LEU A 61 -7.60 -20.60 12.78
CA LEU A 61 -6.21 -20.65 13.16
C LEU A 61 -6.04 -21.56 14.37
N GLN A 62 -4.98 -22.37 14.37
CA GLN A 62 -4.51 -23.09 15.55
C GLN A 62 -3.12 -22.62 15.94
N ASN A 63 -2.82 -22.64 17.23
CA ASN A 63 -1.46 -22.46 17.73
C ASN A 63 -0.68 -23.80 17.73
N ASP A 64 0.60 -23.75 18.13
CA ASP A 64 1.50 -24.91 18.19
C ASP A 64 1.03 -26.04 19.14
N ASN A 65 0.09 -25.74 20.04
CA ASN A 65 -0.53 -26.74 20.92
C ASN A 65 -1.79 -27.38 20.29
N GLY A 66 -2.11 -27.08 19.03
CA GLY A 66 -3.33 -27.52 18.35
C GLY A 66 -4.61 -26.85 18.89
N THR A 67 -4.47 -25.80 19.71
CA THR A 67 -5.63 -25.07 20.26
C THR A 67 -6.09 -24.02 19.26
N THR A 68 -7.40 -24.00 18.97
CA THR A 68 -8.00 -22.98 18.12
C THR A 68 -7.84 -21.60 18.74
N VAL A 69 -7.28 -20.67 17.96
CA VAL A 69 -7.15 -19.26 18.31
C VAL A 69 -8.53 -18.63 18.23
N VAL A 70 -9.03 -18.10 19.34
CA VAL A 70 -10.32 -17.41 19.40
C VAL A 70 -10.19 -16.05 18.71
N ARG A 71 -11.22 -15.63 17.97
CA ARG A 71 -11.31 -14.28 17.39
C ARG A 71 -11.75 -13.29 18.47
N ASP A 72 -10.81 -12.78 19.25
CA ASP A 72 -11.04 -11.84 20.33
C ASP A 72 -10.02 -10.68 20.33
N THR A 73 -10.12 -9.79 21.32
CA THR A 73 -9.20 -8.66 21.52
C THR A 73 -7.99 -9.02 22.37
N GLN A 74 -7.78 -10.31 22.69
CA GLN A 74 -6.60 -10.70 23.46
C GLN A 74 -5.33 -10.51 22.61
N PRO A 75 -4.21 -10.11 23.23
CA PRO A 75 -2.94 -9.97 22.53
C PRO A 75 -2.56 -11.27 21.81
N LEU A 76 -2.14 -11.14 20.55
CA LEU A 76 -1.49 -12.23 19.83
C LEU A 76 -0.16 -12.55 20.54
N LEU A 77 0.21 -13.83 20.57
CA LEU A 77 1.48 -14.26 21.15
C LEU A 77 2.47 -14.63 20.04
N PRO A 78 3.78 -14.48 20.28
CA PRO A 78 4.79 -15.06 19.41
C PRO A 78 4.61 -16.57 19.29
N GLY A 79 4.88 -17.13 18.11
CA GLY A 79 4.82 -18.57 17.89
C GLY A 79 4.41 -18.99 16.48
N ARG A 80 4.15 -20.30 16.35
CA ARG A 80 3.68 -20.92 15.10
C ARG A 80 2.17 -21.02 15.11
N TYR A 81 1.59 -20.67 13.98
CA TYR A 81 0.16 -20.72 13.74
C TYR A 81 -0.13 -21.48 12.45
N PHE A 82 -1.20 -22.26 12.48
CA PHE A 82 -1.59 -23.16 11.40
C PHE A 82 -2.97 -22.78 10.91
N ILE A 83 -3.08 -22.58 9.60
CA ILE A 83 -4.35 -22.34 8.93
C ILE A 83 -5.02 -23.69 8.73
N VAL A 84 -6.27 -23.78 9.16
CA VAL A 84 -7.10 -24.97 8.97
C VAL A 84 -8.29 -24.59 8.12
N ALA A 85 -8.39 -25.23 6.96
CA ALA A 85 -9.46 -25.03 5.99
C ALA A 85 -9.74 -26.34 5.24
N ASP A 86 -10.97 -26.51 4.76
CA ASP A 86 -11.38 -27.67 3.95
C ASP A 86 -10.85 -27.60 2.50
N GLY A 87 -10.48 -26.40 2.05
CA GLY A 87 -9.98 -26.14 0.71
C GLY A 87 -8.44 -26.03 0.62
N THR A 88 -7.94 -25.90 -0.60
CA THR A 88 -6.53 -25.62 -0.86
C THR A 88 -6.20 -24.17 -0.51
N ILE A 89 -5.12 -23.96 0.23
CA ILE A 89 -4.62 -22.64 0.56
C ILE A 89 -3.66 -22.17 -0.54
N GLN A 90 -3.95 -20.99 -1.09
CA GLN A 90 -3.06 -20.30 -2.01
C GLN A 90 -2.62 -18.97 -1.40
N VAL A 91 -1.33 -18.67 -1.44
CA VAL A 91 -0.82 -17.37 -1.01
C VAL A 91 -1.13 -16.32 -2.07
N VAL A 92 -1.66 -15.17 -1.67
CA VAL A 92 -1.91 -14.01 -2.54
C VAL A 92 -0.57 -13.39 -2.92
N LEU A 93 -0.23 -13.43 -4.21
CA LEU A 93 1.13 -13.09 -4.69
C LEU A 93 1.35 -11.60 -4.99
N THR A 94 0.29 -10.83 -5.24
CA THR A 94 0.43 -9.49 -5.82
C THR A 94 0.20 -8.38 -4.80
N ARG A 95 1.23 -7.56 -4.58
CA ARG A 95 1.09 -6.15 -4.18
C ARG A 95 1.06 -5.29 -5.43
N THR A 96 0.38 -4.17 -5.33
CA THR A 96 0.52 -3.04 -6.25
C THR A 96 1.92 -2.41 -6.01
N MET A 97 2.83 -2.33 -7.00
CA MET A 97 4.22 -1.83 -6.83
C MET A 97 4.39 -0.35 -7.17
N SER A 98 4.99 0.47 -6.29
CA SER A 98 5.01 1.92 -6.49
C SER A 98 6.33 2.30 -7.13
N ILE A 99 6.26 2.88 -8.32
CA ILE A 99 7.31 3.75 -8.83
C ILE A 99 6.71 5.14 -8.88
N GLN A 100 7.33 6.08 -8.19
CA GLN A 100 6.84 7.45 -8.05
C GLN A 100 6.77 8.13 -9.44
N SER A 101 5.59 8.15 -10.04
CA SER A 101 5.28 8.98 -11.20
C SER A 101 4.20 9.97 -10.79
N GLY A 102 4.58 11.24 -10.62
CA GLY A 102 3.66 12.33 -10.30
C GLY A 102 4.24 13.35 -9.33
N THR A 103 4.21 14.63 -9.71
CA THR A 103 4.57 15.74 -8.83
C THR A 103 3.42 16.08 -7.88
N GLN A 104 3.68 16.02 -6.57
CA GLN A 104 2.74 16.50 -5.54
C GLN A 104 2.29 17.93 -5.84
N THR A 105 0.98 18.17 -5.89
CA THR A 105 0.48 19.54 -6.12
C THR A 105 0.68 20.42 -4.89
N GLY A 106 1.05 21.69 -5.11
CA GLY A 106 1.17 22.68 -4.04
C GLY A 106 -0.14 22.87 -3.26
N SER A 107 -1.30 22.73 -3.93
CA SER A 107 -2.62 22.80 -3.33
C SER A 107 -2.89 21.65 -2.35
N PHE A 108 -2.59 20.41 -2.72
CA PHE A 108 -2.73 19.25 -1.81
C PHE A 108 -1.89 19.45 -0.55
N ARG A 109 -0.60 19.78 -0.73
CA ARG A 109 0.32 19.96 0.39
C ARG A 109 -0.14 21.03 1.36
N ASN A 110 -0.66 22.14 0.85
CA ASN A 110 -1.14 23.24 1.68
C ASN A 110 -2.42 22.84 2.44
N GLN A 111 -3.37 22.14 1.80
CA GLN A 111 -4.60 21.68 2.45
C GLN A 111 -4.33 20.70 3.58
N VAL A 112 -3.45 19.71 3.38
CA VAL A 112 -3.09 18.75 4.44
C VAL A 112 -2.39 19.43 5.61
N ARG A 113 -1.51 20.41 5.33
CA ARG A 113 -0.83 21.19 6.38
C ARG A 113 -1.75 22.14 7.13
N GLU A 114 -2.76 22.68 6.47
CA GLU A 114 -3.77 23.53 7.11
C GLU A 114 -4.65 22.71 8.07
N ARG A 115 -5.00 21.48 7.69
CA ARG A 115 -5.75 20.53 8.52
C ARG A 115 -4.95 20.07 9.75
N ASP A 116 -3.74 19.55 9.53
CA ASP A 116 -3.00 18.79 10.55
C ASP A 116 -1.86 19.60 11.24
N GLY A 117 -1.51 20.77 10.71
CA GLY A 117 -0.39 21.59 11.18
C GLY A 117 0.95 21.27 10.52
N ARG A 118 2.06 21.71 11.13
CA ARG A 118 3.42 21.73 10.52
C ARG A 118 3.98 20.31 10.29
N CYS A 119 4.20 19.87 9.04
CA CYS A 119 5.08 18.74 8.60
C CYS A 119 5.00 18.46 7.06
N VAL A 120 5.42 17.27 6.60
CA VAL A 120 5.34 16.84 5.18
C VAL A 120 4.00 16.13 4.93
N ALA A 121 3.33 16.51 3.84
CA ALA A 121 2.08 15.87 3.41
C ALA A 121 2.40 14.62 2.59
N VAL A 122 1.71 13.53 2.88
CA VAL A 122 1.90 12.20 2.33
C VAL A 122 0.59 11.71 1.74
N HIS A 123 0.64 11.04 0.59
CA HIS A 123 -0.53 10.38 0.01
C HIS A 123 -0.68 8.97 0.59
N ILE A 124 -1.87 8.63 1.07
CA ILE A 124 -2.19 7.28 1.58
C ILE A 124 -2.22 6.28 0.42
N PHE A 125 -2.91 6.67 -0.65
CA PHE A 125 -2.89 6.02 -1.95
C PHE A 125 -1.91 6.79 -2.85
N PRO A 126 -0.72 6.25 -3.15
CA PRO A 126 0.32 7.00 -3.85
C PRO A 126 -0.08 7.45 -5.25
N LEU A 127 0.40 8.63 -5.66
CA LEU A 127 0.17 9.19 -7.01
C LEU A 127 0.59 8.24 -8.13
N ALA A 128 1.65 7.47 -7.90
CA ALA A 128 2.14 6.38 -8.76
C ALA A 128 1.04 5.42 -9.25
N TYR A 129 -0.09 5.35 -8.54
CA TYR A 129 -1.17 4.43 -8.81
C TYR A 129 -2.43 5.12 -9.31
N GLU A 130 -2.35 6.33 -9.86
CA GLU A 130 -3.53 7.05 -10.36
C GLU A 130 -4.35 6.24 -11.35
N HIS A 131 -3.72 5.43 -12.20
CA HIS A 131 -4.44 4.50 -13.08
C HIS A 131 -5.30 3.49 -12.28
N GLN A 132 -4.74 2.87 -11.24
CA GLN A 132 -5.48 1.94 -10.39
C GLN A 132 -6.54 2.65 -9.54
N TRP A 133 -6.26 3.89 -9.14
CA TRP A 133 -7.19 4.78 -8.46
C TRP A 133 -8.45 5.01 -9.32
N LEU A 134 -8.27 5.31 -10.60
CA LEU A 134 -9.35 5.53 -11.56
C LEU A 134 -10.11 4.22 -11.82
N HIS A 135 -9.41 3.14 -12.20
CA HIS A 135 -10.02 1.84 -12.51
C HIS A 135 -10.73 1.19 -11.31
N GLY A 136 -10.24 1.41 -10.10
CA GLY A 136 -10.84 0.92 -8.87
C GLY A 136 -12.04 1.74 -8.36
N GLY A 137 -12.43 2.81 -9.07
CA GLY A 137 -13.55 3.67 -8.69
C GLY A 137 -13.29 4.50 -7.42
N TRP A 138 -12.03 4.65 -7.00
CA TRP A 138 -11.65 5.37 -5.77
C TRP A 138 -11.99 6.86 -5.85
N SER A 139 -11.94 7.42 -7.06
CA SER A 139 -12.39 8.79 -7.35
C SER A 139 -13.81 9.07 -6.87
N GLN A 140 -14.71 8.09 -6.96
CA GLN A 140 -16.12 8.24 -6.58
C GLN A 140 -16.33 8.21 -5.06
N ARG A 141 -15.33 7.76 -4.30
CA ARG A 141 -15.37 7.67 -2.84
C ARG A 141 -14.94 8.97 -2.16
N ILE A 142 -14.23 9.83 -2.87
CA ILE A 142 -13.85 11.17 -2.40
C ILE A 142 -15.10 12.04 -2.31
N THR A 143 -15.26 12.73 -1.19
CA THR A 143 -16.35 13.70 -0.98
C THR A 143 -15.86 15.15 -1.03
N ILE A 144 -14.55 15.39 -0.86
CA ILE A 144 -13.93 16.71 -0.96
C ILE A 144 -13.00 16.71 -2.19
N PRO A 145 -13.42 17.31 -3.32
CA PRO A 145 -12.60 17.34 -4.51
C PRO A 145 -11.35 18.20 -4.31
N ALA A 146 -10.25 17.80 -4.94
CA ALA A 146 -9.05 18.61 -4.99
C ALA A 146 -9.27 19.85 -5.86
N GLN A 147 -8.56 20.94 -5.55
CA GLN A 147 -8.58 22.14 -6.40
C GLN A 147 -7.87 21.94 -7.74
N ARG A 148 -6.84 21.07 -7.78
CA ARG A 148 -6.02 20.75 -8.96
C ARG A 148 -5.49 19.31 -8.87
N GLY A 149 -5.22 18.69 -10.02
CA GLY A 149 -4.58 17.37 -10.10
C GLY A 149 -5.50 16.19 -9.82
N GLY A 150 -6.80 16.32 -10.07
CA GLY A 150 -7.74 15.19 -9.93
C GLY A 150 -8.07 14.78 -8.49
N SER A 151 -8.97 13.82 -8.35
CA SER A 151 -9.50 13.36 -7.06
C SER A 151 -8.46 12.68 -6.16
N ILE A 152 -7.39 12.12 -6.74
CA ILE A 152 -6.29 11.50 -6.00
C ILE A 152 -5.52 12.53 -5.14
N ASN A 153 -5.56 13.81 -5.53
CA ASN A 153 -4.99 14.92 -4.78
C ASN A 153 -5.97 15.52 -3.75
N SER A 154 -7.04 14.80 -3.39
CA SER A 154 -7.93 15.21 -2.30
C SER A 154 -7.22 15.19 -0.95
N VAL A 155 -7.53 16.16 -0.09
CA VAL A 155 -7.08 16.19 1.32
C VAL A 155 -7.43 14.88 2.06
N GLN A 156 -8.50 14.20 1.65
CA GLN A 156 -8.95 12.95 2.26
C GLN A 156 -8.09 11.74 1.86
N ASN A 157 -7.19 11.88 0.87
CA ASN A 157 -6.13 10.92 0.55
C ASN A 157 -4.79 11.33 1.19
N GLY A 158 -4.79 12.30 2.10
CA GLY A 158 -3.58 12.87 2.70
C GLY A 158 -3.41 12.59 4.18
N LEU A 159 -2.18 12.29 4.60
CA LEU A 159 -1.73 12.30 5.99
C LEU A 159 -0.59 13.31 6.16
N LEU A 160 -0.47 13.89 7.35
CA LEU A 160 0.70 14.66 7.74
C LEU A 160 1.65 13.80 8.56
N LEU A 161 2.86 13.56 8.05
CA LEU A 161 3.88 12.77 8.73
C LEU A 161 5.20 13.55 8.85
N ARG A 162 5.98 13.22 9.90
CA ARG A 162 7.37 13.66 9.99
C ARG A 162 8.17 13.03 8.85
N ASN A 163 9.16 13.72 8.31
CA ASN A 163 9.85 13.31 7.08
C ASN A 163 10.48 11.90 7.15
N ASP A 164 11.03 11.54 8.30
CA ASP A 164 11.57 10.19 8.56
C ASP A 164 10.48 9.13 8.66
N ILE A 165 9.29 9.48 9.17
CA ILE A 165 8.13 8.59 9.27
C ILE A 165 7.43 8.42 7.90
N HIS A 166 7.45 9.46 7.06
CA HIS A 166 6.93 9.40 5.69
C HIS A 166 7.62 8.30 4.87
N GLN A 167 8.96 8.23 4.90
CA GLN A 167 9.71 7.19 4.20
C GLN A 167 9.33 5.78 4.68
N LEU A 168 9.15 5.61 5.99
CA LEU A 168 8.73 4.33 6.56
C LEU A 168 7.30 3.94 6.11
N PHE A 169 6.41 4.92 5.95
CA PHE A 169 5.03 4.70 5.51
C PHE A 169 4.95 4.28 4.04
N ASP A 170 5.71 4.94 3.16
CA ASP A 170 5.77 4.62 1.72
C ASP A 170 6.39 3.24 1.46
N LEU A 171 7.34 2.86 2.30
CA LEU A 171 8.00 1.55 2.26
C LEU A 171 7.23 0.45 2.98
N TYR A 172 6.01 0.73 3.46
CA TYR A 172 5.19 -0.23 4.18
C TYR A 172 5.98 -0.88 5.35
N HIS A 173 6.62 -0.06 6.18
CA HIS A 173 7.18 -0.51 7.45
C HIS A 173 6.16 -0.45 8.58
N PHE A 174 5.13 0.35 8.41
CA PHE A 174 3.96 0.40 9.27
C PHE A 174 2.76 0.90 8.47
N SER A 175 1.58 0.65 9.01
CA SER A 175 0.30 1.12 8.47
C SER A 175 -0.66 1.43 9.61
N ILE A 176 -1.83 1.98 9.25
CA ILE A 176 -2.92 2.25 10.18
C ILE A 176 -4.05 1.28 9.82
N ASN A 177 -4.42 0.40 10.75
CA ASN A 177 -5.63 -0.41 10.58
C ASN A 177 -6.84 0.42 11.02
N PRO A 178 -7.76 0.80 10.11
CA PRO A 178 -8.92 1.60 10.45
C PRO A 178 -10.09 0.76 10.99
N ASP A 179 -9.98 -0.58 11.02
CA ASP A 179 -11.03 -1.42 11.58
C ASP A 179 -11.30 -0.99 13.03
N PRO A 180 -12.58 -0.88 13.43
CA PRO A 180 -12.92 -0.44 14.76
C PRO A 180 -12.33 -1.42 15.76
N ASP A 181 -11.33 -0.96 16.50
CA ASP A 181 -10.91 -1.65 17.69
C ASP A 181 -12.13 -1.67 18.62
N ASN A 182 -12.62 -2.85 18.98
CA ASN A 182 -13.84 -3.01 19.81
C ASN A 182 -13.72 -2.27 21.16
N GLU A 183 -12.51 -1.80 21.50
CA GLU A 183 -12.19 -1.09 22.73
C GLU A 183 -12.00 0.43 22.55
N GLY A 184 -12.16 0.97 21.33
CA GLY A 184 -12.10 2.43 21.10
C GLY A 184 -10.72 3.05 21.40
N ILE A 185 -9.65 2.25 21.34
CA ILE A 185 -8.27 2.66 21.67
C ILE A 185 -7.68 3.55 20.57
N ALA A 186 -8.09 3.36 19.31
CA ALA A 186 -7.90 4.33 18.24
C ALA A 186 -8.85 5.50 18.48
N GLY A 187 -8.38 6.47 19.28
CA GLY A 187 -9.17 7.58 19.79
C GLY A 187 -10.00 8.28 18.71
N THR A 188 -11.27 8.48 19.06
CA THR A 188 -12.25 9.38 18.43
C THR A 188 -12.54 9.14 16.96
N SER A 189 -13.81 8.85 16.65
CA SER A 189 -14.43 9.36 15.43
C SER A 189 -14.11 10.86 15.36
N LEU A 190 -13.10 11.22 14.57
CA LEU A 190 -12.83 12.60 14.26
C LEU A 190 -13.94 13.00 13.30
N ASP A 191 -14.92 13.78 13.78
CA ASP A 191 -16.01 14.31 12.96
C ASP A 191 -15.54 15.34 11.90
N ASP A 192 -14.25 15.37 11.59
CA ASP A 192 -13.67 16.18 10.54
C ASP A 192 -13.95 15.53 9.17
N PRO A 193 -14.77 16.15 8.30
CA PRO A 193 -15.02 15.64 6.96
C PRO A 193 -13.76 15.61 6.08
N GLN A 194 -12.71 16.35 6.44
CA GLN A 194 -11.42 16.37 5.75
C GLN A 194 -10.51 15.20 6.14
N ARG A 195 -10.89 14.38 7.13
CA ARG A 195 -10.06 13.27 7.60
C ARG A 195 -9.70 12.29 6.46
N PRO A 196 -8.58 11.58 6.59
CA PRO A 196 -8.31 10.38 5.80
C PRO A 196 -9.52 9.46 5.70
N LEU A 197 -9.89 9.03 4.49
CA LEU A 197 -10.94 8.02 4.36
C LEU A 197 -10.44 6.68 4.89
N ASP A 198 -11.23 6.05 5.76
CA ASP A 198 -10.94 4.72 6.33
C ASP A 198 -10.67 3.69 5.24
N VAL A 199 -11.40 3.76 4.12
CA VAL A 199 -11.20 2.85 2.98
C VAL A 199 -9.83 3.00 2.31
N LEU A 200 -9.20 4.17 2.38
CA LEU A 200 -7.84 4.40 1.87
C LEU A 200 -6.79 3.87 2.84
N LEU A 201 -7.02 4.08 4.15
CA LEU A 201 -6.18 3.48 5.20
C LEU A 201 -6.24 1.95 5.15
N GLN A 202 -7.42 1.37 4.93
CA GLN A 202 -7.61 -0.07 4.77
C GLN A 202 -6.88 -0.60 3.53
N TRP A 203 -6.88 0.16 2.43
CA TRP A 203 -6.09 -0.17 1.25
C TRP A 203 -4.59 -0.19 1.56
N HIS A 204 -4.07 0.83 2.24
CA HIS A 204 -2.65 0.92 2.60
C HIS A 204 -2.25 -0.21 3.57
N PHE A 205 -3.08 -0.46 4.60
CA PHE A 205 -2.93 -1.61 5.51
C PHE A 205 -2.88 -2.94 4.76
N ARG A 206 -3.72 -3.14 3.74
CA ARG A 206 -3.67 -4.34 2.91
C ARG A 206 -2.34 -4.47 2.18
N GLN A 207 -1.82 -3.39 1.60
CA GLN A 207 -0.51 -3.41 0.95
C GLN A 207 0.62 -3.69 1.96
N ASP A 208 0.53 -3.15 3.18
CA ASP A 208 1.49 -3.40 4.25
C ASP A 208 1.54 -4.86 4.67
N VAL A 209 0.36 -5.46 4.90
CA VAL A 209 0.24 -6.89 5.20
C VAL A 209 0.78 -7.75 4.05
N LEU A 210 0.42 -7.44 2.79
CA LEU A 210 0.94 -8.17 1.63
C LEU A 210 2.46 -8.04 1.49
N THR A 211 3.02 -6.87 1.76
CA THR A 211 4.46 -6.59 1.68
C THR A 211 5.24 -7.35 2.74
N ASN A 212 4.74 -7.33 3.97
CA ASN A 212 5.48 -7.82 5.12
C ASN A 212 5.24 -9.29 5.40
N MET A 213 4.01 -9.76 5.22
CA MET A 213 3.62 -11.04 5.80
C MET A 213 3.75 -12.22 4.85
N ARG A 214 3.51 -12.04 3.55
CA ARG A 214 3.51 -13.16 2.60
C ARG A 214 4.91 -13.76 2.42
N GLY A 215 5.01 -15.09 2.38
CA GLY A 215 6.28 -15.79 2.10
C GLY A 215 7.42 -15.28 2.99
N ALA A 216 8.54 -14.84 2.39
CA ALA A 216 9.68 -14.23 3.10
C ALA A 216 9.57 -12.69 3.31
N GLY A 217 8.44 -12.09 2.91
CA GLY A 217 8.28 -10.65 2.75
C GLY A 217 8.94 -10.13 1.46
N GLU A 218 8.50 -8.98 0.98
CA GLU A 218 9.15 -8.35 -0.19
C GLU A 218 10.58 -7.88 0.16
N PRO A 219 11.52 -7.95 -0.80
CA PRO A 219 12.82 -7.32 -0.64
C PRO A 219 12.67 -5.84 -0.29
N HIS A 220 13.53 -5.31 0.58
CA HIS A 220 13.66 -3.86 0.70
C HIS A 220 14.26 -3.35 -0.60
N PHE A 221 13.56 -2.44 -1.27
CA PHE A 221 14.12 -1.72 -2.40
C PHE A 221 14.79 -0.48 -1.84
N GLU A 222 16.12 -0.40 -1.93
CA GLU A 222 16.84 0.84 -1.65
C GLU A 222 16.46 1.86 -2.73
N HIS A 223 15.55 2.76 -2.32
CA HIS A 223 15.42 4.19 -2.64
C HIS A 223 15.45 4.64 -4.11
N ASP A 224 14.48 5.49 -4.42
CA ASP A 224 14.53 6.63 -5.34
C ASP A 224 15.74 6.62 -6.27
N PHE A 225 15.49 6.21 -7.51
CA PHE A 225 16.41 6.40 -8.61
C PHE A 225 16.87 7.87 -8.62
N PRO A 226 18.14 8.16 -8.25
CA PRO A 226 18.61 9.54 -8.25
C PRO A 226 18.52 10.08 -9.68
N PRO A 227 18.23 11.38 -9.88
CA PRO A 227 18.15 11.97 -11.22
C PRO A 227 19.38 11.61 -12.06
N GLY A 228 19.17 10.85 -13.14
CA GLY A 228 20.25 10.39 -14.04
C GLY A 228 20.72 8.94 -13.86
N SER A 229 20.12 8.16 -12.95
CA SER A 229 20.40 6.72 -12.87
C SER A 229 19.80 5.92 -14.03
N ASP A 230 20.41 4.79 -14.37
CA ASP A 230 19.88 3.85 -15.35
C ASP A 230 18.76 3.00 -14.72
N ILE A 231 17.59 3.63 -14.57
CA ILE A 231 16.38 3.05 -13.99
C ILE A 231 16.07 1.67 -14.58
N MET A 232 16.24 1.50 -15.90
CA MET A 232 15.93 0.24 -16.59
C MET A 232 17.00 -0.84 -16.31
N GLY A 233 18.27 -0.44 -16.23
CA GLY A 233 19.36 -1.31 -15.79
C GLY A 233 19.19 -1.80 -14.36
N ASP A 234 18.88 -0.89 -13.44
CA ASP A 234 18.69 -1.20 -12.02
C ASP A 234 17.44 -2.06 -11.76
N ILE A 235 16.37 -1.87 -12.55
CA ILE A 235 15.19 -2.74 -12.53
C ILE A 235 15.54 -4.14 -13.04
N ARG A 236 16.25 -4.23 -14.17
CA ARG A 236 16.62 -5.51 -14.80
C ARG A 236 17.51 -6.36 -13.90
N ASP A 237 18.43 -5.72 -13.20
CA ASP A 237 19.43 -6.39 -12.38
C ASP A 237 18.93 -6.65 -10.94
N GLY A 238 17.74 -6.13 -10.60
CA GLY A 238 17.07 -6.30 -9.31
C GLY A 238 16.08 -7.49 -9.26
N PRO A 239 15.67 -7.91 -8.03
CA PRO A 239 14.64 -8.95 -7.87
C PRO A 239 13.29 -8.47 -8.42
N ASN A 240 12.47 -9.42 -8.91
CA ASN A 240 11.19 -9.19 -9.58
C ASN A 240 11.27 -8.25 -10.81
N ALA A 241 12.40 -8.29 -11.53
CA ALA A 241 12.69 -7.44 -12.69
C ALA A 241 11.58 -7.37 -13.74
N ALA A 242 10.91 -8.49 -14.06
CA ALA A 242 9.86 -8.52 -15.07
C ALA A 242 8.64 -7.68 -14.68
N GLU A 243 8.12 -7.90 -13.47
CA GLU A 243 6.99 -7.12 -12.92
C GLU A 243 7.37 -5.64 -12.77
N ARG A 244 8.62 -5.36 -12.35
CA ARG A 244 9.12 -3.99 -12.17
C ARG A 244 9.30 -3.27 -13.49
N MET A 245 9.73 -4.00 -14.53
CA MET A 245 9.92 -3.46 -15.87
C MET A 245 8.59 -3.20 -16.56
N GLU A 246 7.63 -4.10 -16.42
CA GLU A 246 6.27 -3.90 -16.92
C GLU A 246 5.65 -2.65 -16.28
N PHE A 247 5.74 -2.51 -14.97
CA PHE A 247 5.19 -1.36 -14.24
C PHE A 247 5.86 -0.03 -14.62
N GLU A 248 7.19 0.01 -14.73
CA GLU A 248 7.95 1.18 -15.17
C GLU A 248 7.59 1.61 -16.60
N LEU A 249 7.44 0.65 -17.52
CA LEU A 249 7.06 0.94 -18.90
C LEU A 249 5.64 1.51 -18.97
N PHE A 250 4.69 0.97 -18.19
CA PHE A 250 3.33 1.50 -18.11
C PHE A 250 3.28 2.92 -17.55
N GLY A 251 4.07 3.23 -16.51
CA GLY A 251 4.15 4.58 -15.94
C GLY A 251 4.66 5.62 -16.94
N ARG A 252 5.71 5.29 -17.71
CA ARG A 252 6.25 6.17 -18.77
C ARG A 252 5.28 6.40 -19.92
N LEU A 253 4.53 5.37 -20.30
CA LEU A 253 3.50 5.47 -21.35
C LEU A 253 2.35 6.37 -20.91
N ALA A 254 1.91 6.30 -19.66
CA ALA A 254 0.87 7.17 -19.11
C ALA A 254 1.32 8.65 -19.09
N HIS A 255 2.52 8.92 -18.57
CA HIS A 255 3.06 10.29 -18.53
C HIS A 255 3.22 10.91 -19.93
N HIS A 256 3.60 10.12 -20.94
CA HIS A 256 3.66 10.58 -22.32
C HIS A 256 2.27 10.92 -22.88
N MET A 257 1.22 10.21 -22.49
CA MET A 257 -0.15 10.53 -22.93
C MET A 257 -0.66 11.82 -22.29
N ASP A 258 -0.32 12.08 -21.02
CA ASP A 258 -0.74 13.30 -20.30
C ASP A 258 -0.12 14.57 -20.88
N ILE A 259 1.19 14.54 -21.20
CA ILE A 259 1.89 15.67 -21.87
C ILE A 259 1.24 15.98 -23.22
N ASN A 260 0.90 14.95 -24.00
CA ASN A 260 0.26 15.15 -25.30
C ASN A 260 -1.19 15.68 -25.19
N SER A 261 -1.87 15.48 -24.07
CA SER A 261 -3.18 16.08 -23.82
C SER A 261 -3.07 17.54 -23.37
N GLU A 262 -2.08 17.90 -22.55
CA GLU A 262 -1.84 19.30 -22.13
C GLU A 262 -1.37 20.15 -23.33
N GLU A 263 -0.44 19.65 -24.15
CA GLU A 263 0.02 20.34 -25.36
C GLU A 263 -1.11 20.59 -26.38
N LYS A 264 -2.06 19.65 -26.51
CA LYS A 264 -3.23 19.84 -27.37
C LYS A 264 -4.22 20.86 -26.82
N GLN A 265 -4.36 20.94 -25.50
CA GLN A 265 -5.23 21.91 -24.85
C GLN A 265 -4.69 23.34 -25.04
N ASP A 266 -3.37 23.51 -24.92
CA ASP A 266 -2.68 24.79 -25.13
C ASP A 266 -2.72 25.24 -26.61
N GLU A 267 -2.62 24.31 -27.57
CA GLU A 267 -2.77 24.62 -29.01
C GLU A 267 -4.21 25.01 -29.41
N GLU A 268 -5.23 24.44 -28.76
CA GLU A 268 -6.64 24.81 -28.99
C GLU A 268 -6.98 26.18 -28.38
N ASP A 269 -6.41 26.50 -27.21
CA ASP A 269 -6.58 27.80 -26.54
C ASP A 269 -5.82 28.94 -27.28
N GLU A 270 -4.65 28.67 -27.87
CA GLU A 270 -3.96 29.65 -28.74
C GLU A 270 -4.70 29.90 -30.07
N GLN A 271 -5.40 28.90 -30.63
CA GLN A 271 -6.18 29.07 -31.87
C GLN A 271 -7.55 29.72 -31.65
N GLY A 272 -8.13 29.61 -30.43
CA GLY A 272 -9.40 30.26 -30.07
C GLY A 272 -9.29 31.76 -29.75
N GLY A 273 -8.08 32.28 -29.50
CA GLY A 273 -7.84 33.66 -29.06
C GLY A 273 -7.91 34.74 -30.15
N ASN A 274 -8.12 34.40 -31.42
CA ASN A 274 -7.97 35.33 -32.55
C ASN A 274 -9.26 35.55 -33.36
N VAL A 275 -10.41 35.70 -32.69
CA VAL A 275 -11.62 36.29 -33.31
C VAL A 275 -12.31 37.20 -32.31
N SER A 276 -11.88 38.47 -32.25
CA SER A 276 -12.75 39.63 -32.01
C SER A 276 -11.91 40.91 -32.01
N ASP A 277 -11.56 41.42 -33.18
CA ASP A 277 -11.57 42.87 -33.39
C ASP A 277 -11.65 43.19 -34.89
N LYS A 278 -12.80 43.71 -35.32
CA LYS A 278 -13.01 44.73 -36.38
C LYS A 278 -14.44 44.67 -36.93
N GLY A 279 -15.17 45.76 -36.74
CA GLY A 279 -16.30 46.18 -37.57
C GLY A 279 -17.58 46.42 -36.81
#